data_AF-A0A8B9F9G2-F1
#
_entry.id   AF-A0A8B9F9G2-F1
#
_cell.length_a   1.000
_cell.length_b   1.000
_cell.length_c   1.000
_cell.angle_alpha   90.00
_cell.angle_beta   90.00
_cell.angle_gamma   90.00
#
_symmetry.space_group_name_H-M   'P 1'
#
loop_
_entity.id
_entity.type
_entity.pdbx_description
1 polymer ?
#
loop_
_entity_poly.entity_id
_entity_poly.type
_entity_poly.pdbx_seq_one_letter_code
_entity_poly.pdbx_strand_id
1 'polypeptide(L)'
;MALPQYSSSPGAALCPPFQCRQDDTSLTLLVHVPCIKPQCLREDVGTNHYSLHFSSETGSYALFLEFPPENKLASTETSVNMSAHNAAFVLTKAPGSTGLWEKFSFGLEASALQERWFISEENIDGFLGTVSCPSFCSQSALESQPLIEVLDVTEDRIQIRLTVRISPAVVHIAH
;
A
#
# COMPACT_ATOMS: atom_id res chain seq x y z
N MET A 1 1.70 25.45 -42.00
CA MET A 1 0.89 25.45 -40.77
C MET A 1 1.31 24.24 -39.96
N ALA A 2 1.95 24.45 -38.80
CA ALA A 2 2.33 23.38 -37.89
C ALA A 2 1.19 23.18 -36.89
N LEU A 3 0.72 21.93 -36.74
CA LEU A 3 -0.24 21.55 -35.71
C LEU A 3 0.42 21.70 -34.33
N PRO A 4 -0.28 22.25 -33.32
CA PRO A 4 0.25 22.27 -31.97
C PRO A 4 0.32 20.82 -31.47
N GLN A 5 1.53 20.34 -31.23
CA GLN A 5 1.77 19.16 -30.43
C GLN A 5 1.28 19.48 -29.02
N TYR A 6 0.09 19.00 -28.67
CA TYR A 6 -0.29 18.86 -27.28
C TYR A 6 0.71 17.89 -26.66
N SER A 7 1.70 18.44 -25.96
CA SER A 7 2.44 17.69 -24.96
C SER A 7 1.42 17.30 -23.90
N SER A 8 0.80 16.13 -24.06
CA SER A 8 0.19 15.44 -22.94
C SER A 8 1.32 15.28 -21.92
N SER A 9 1.24 15.98 -20.80
CA SER A 9 2.05 15.60 -19.65
C SER A 9 1.85 14.10 -19.46
N PRO A 10 2.91 13.30 -19.32
CA PRO A 10 2.71 11.92 -18.93
C PRO A 10 1.91 11.96 -17.64
N GLY A 11 0.70 11.39 -17.65
CA GLY A 11 -0.10 11.26 -16.44
C GLY A 11 0.77 10.63 -15.36
N ALA A 12 0.77 11.23 -14.16
CA ALA A 12 1.57 10.74 -13.07
C ALA A 12 1.29 9.24 -12.85
N ALA A 13 2.35 8.45 -12.65
CA ALA A 13 2.21 7.03 -12.45
C ALA A 13 1.42 6.75 -11.17
N LEU A 14 0.55 5.74 -11.21
CA LEU A 14 -0.27 5.32 -10.06
C LEU A 14 0.37 4.11 -9.38
N CYS A 15 0.16 3.99 -8.08
CA CYS A 15 0.51 2.77 -7.35
C CYS A 15 -0.55 1.72 -7.70
N PRO A 16 -0.19 0.57 -8.31
CA PRO A 16 -1.19 -0.40 -8.72
C PRO A 16 -1.80 -1.09 -7.49
N PRO A 17 -3.06 -1.54 -7.56
CA PRO A 17 -3.58 -2.46 -6.55
C PRO A 17 -2.80 -3.78 -6.62
N PHE A 18 -2.24 -4.22 -5.49
CA PHE A 18 -1.41 -5.42 -5.44
C PHE A 18 -1.61 -6.22 -4.16
N GLN A 19 -1.33 -7.51 -4.25
CA GLN A 19 -1.13 -8.42 -3.12
C GLN A 19 0.32 -8.88 -3.13
N CYS A 20 0.93 -8.99 -1.96
CA CYS A 20 2.25 -9.60 -1.80
C CYS A 20 2.08 -10.76 -0.82
N ARG A 21 2.34 -11.97 -1.30
CA ARG A 21 2.33 -13.20 -0.48
C ARG A 21 3.75 -13.72 -0.39
N GLN A 22 4.01 -14.57 0.59
CA GLN A 22 5.31 -15.18 0.75
C GLN A 22 5.20 -16.65 1.13
N ASP A 23 6.26 -17.36 0.81
CA ASP A 23 6.60 -18.65 1.39
C ASP A 23 8.02 -18.57 1.98
N ASP A 24 8.60 -19.72 2.33
CA ASP A 24 9.93 -19.81 2.94
C ASP A 24 11.06 -19.28 2.03
N THR A 25 10.88 -19.37 0.71
CA THR A 25 11.94 -19.16 -0.30
C THR A 25 11.65 -18.01 -1.26
N SER A 26 10.40 -17.54 -1.34
CA SER A 26 9.99 -16.56 -2.34
C SER A 26 8.93 -15.58 -1.82
N LEU A 27 8.81 -14.46 -2.54
CA LEU A 27 7.66 -13.57 -2.50
C LEU A 27 6.90 -13.69 -3.82
N THR A 28 5.57 -13.75 -3.76
CA THR A 28 4.69 -13.66 -4.92
C THR A 28 3.95 -12.33 -4.88
N LEU A 29 4.32 -11.42 -5.77
CA LEU A 29 3.65 -10.16 -6.01
C LEU A 29 2.58 -10.35 -7.10
N LEU A 30 1.31 -10.16 -6.75
CA LEU A 30 0.19 -10.20 -7.67
C LEU A 30 -0.36 -8.79 -7.88
N VAL A 31 -0.23 -8.28 -9.10
CA VAL A 31 -0.72 -6.96 -9.50
C VAL A 31 -2.07 -7.10 -10.20
N HIS A 32 -3.09 -6.44 -9.67
CA HIS A 32 -4.48 -6.50 -10.15
C HIS A 32 -4.78 -5.38 -11.16
N VAL A 33 -3.96 -5.32 -12.23
CA VAL A 33 -4.18 -4.39 -13.34
C VAL A 33 -4.43 -5.21 -14.62
N PRO A 34 -5.57 -5.03 -15.29
CA PRO A 34 -5.85 -5.71 -16.54
C PRO A 34 -5.04 -5.11 -17.70
N CYS A 35 -4.89 -5.89 -18.77
CA CYS A 35 -4.31 -5.43 -20.03
C CYS A 35 -2.94 -4.75 -19.88
N ILE A 36 -2.06 -5.30 -19.03
CA ILE A 36 -0.67 -4.84 -18.91
C ILE A 36 0.01 -5.02 -20.26
N LYS A 37 0.68 -3.95 -20.73
CA LYS A 37 1.43 -3.94 -21.99
C LYS A 37 2.84 -4.52 -21.73
N PRO A 38 3.16 -5.75 -22.17
CA PRO A 38 4.44 -6.39 -21.84
C PRO A 38 5.65 -5.59 -22.31
N GLN A 39 5.53 -4.87 -23.43
CA GLN A 39 6.59 -4.03 -24.00
C GLN A 39 6.94 -2.80 -23.14
N CYS A 40 6.04 -2.41 -22.23
CA CYS A 40 6.26 -1.28 -21.32
C CYS A 40 6.72 -1.73 -19.93
N LEU A 41 6.72 -3.05 -19.67
CA LEU A 41 7.11 -3.64 -18.40
C LEU A 41 8.62 -3.46 -18.18
N ARG A 42 9.00 -2.89 -17.04
CA ARG A 42 10.38 -2.72 -16.59
C ARG A 42 10.47 -3.13 -15.13
N GLU A 43 11.45 -3.94 -14.85
CA GLU A 43 11.74 -4.45 -13.52
C GLU A 43 13.18 -4.09 -13.14
N ASP A 44 13.39 -3.77 -11.88
CA ASP A 44 14.71 -3.64 -11.26
C ASP A 44 14.72 -4.40 -9.93
N VAL A 45 15.70 -5.29 -9.75
CA VAL A 45 15.83 -6.12 -8.55
C VAL A 45 17.15 -5.78 -7.89
N GLY A 46 17.07 -5.08 -6.77
CA GLY A 46 18.22 -4.86 -5.89
C GLY A 46 18.30 -5.88 -4.77
N THR A 47 19.33 -5.74 -3.94
CA THR A 47 19.55 -6.62 -2.80
C THR A 47 18.40 -6.58 -1.79
N ASN A 48 17.80 -5.41 -1.55
CA ASN A 48 16.72 -5.21 -0.57
C ASN A 48 15.54 -4.45 -1.18
N HIS A 49 15.44 -4.37 -2.50
CA HIS A 49 14.38 -3.64 -3.16
C HIS A 49 13.95 -4.30 -4.47
N TYR A 50 12.73 -4.00 -4.88
CA TYR A 50 12.19 -4.35 -6.18
C TYR A 50 11.40 -3.18 -6.74
N SER A 51 11.67 -2.78 -7.98
CA SER A 51 10.94 -1.73 -8.68
C SER A 51 10.26 -2.29 -9.92
N LEU A 52 9.01 -1.87 -10.13
CA LEU A 52 8.16 -2.30 -11.23
C LEU A 52 7.51 -1.07 -11.87
N HIS A 53 7.72 -0.90 -13.18
CA HIS A 53 7.05 0.11 -13.98
C HIS A 53 6.38 -0.53 -15.18
N PHE A 54 5.14 -0.15 -15.48
CA PHE A 54 4.44 -0.62 -16.68
C PHE A 54 3.33 0.35 -17.08
N SER A 55 2.74 0.08 -18.24
CA SER A 55 1.52 0.76 -18.68
C SER A 55 0.44 -0.26 -18.99
N SER A 56 -0.82 0.12 -18.80
CA SER A 56 -1.99 -0.62 -19.25
C SER A 56 -2.84 0.27 -20.18
N GLU A 57 -4.07 -0.12 -20.42
CA GLU A 57 -5.08 0.73 -21.07
C GLU A 57 -5.54 1.88 -20.17
N THR A 58 -5.51 1.69 -18.85
CA THR A 58 -6.05 2.63 -17.86
C THR A 58 -5.04 3.66 -17.37
N GLY A 59 -3.74 3.44 -17.61
CA GLY A 59 -2.71 4.42 -17.24
C GLY A 59 -1.30 3.84 -17.14
N SER A 60 -0.40 4.62 -16.56
CA SER A 60 0.95 4.22 -16.19
C SER A 60 1.01 3.90 -14.71
N TYR A 61 1.75 2.86 -14.36
CA TYR A 61 1.86 2.36 -13.00
C TYR A 61 3.33 2.24 -12.59
N ALA A 62 3.56 2.48 -11.30
CA ALA A 62 4.85 2.32 -10.65
C ALA A 62 4.64 1.68 -9.27
N LEU A 63 5.49 0.73 -8.93
CA LEU A 63 5.52 0.11 -7.61
C LEU A 63 6.97 -0.09 -7.20
N PHE A 64 7.35 0.49 -6.07
CA PHE A 64 8.61 0.24 -5.41
C PHE A 64 8.33 -0.54 -4.13
N LEU A 65 9.04 -1.64 -3.92
CA LEU A 65 9.07 -2.43 -2.70
C LEU A 65 10.46 -2.30 -2.07
N GLU A 66 10.50 -2.04 -0.77
CA GLU A 66 11.72 -2.01 0.03
C GLU A 66 11.60 -3.00 1.20
N PHE A 67 12.67 -3.74 1.44
CA PHE A 67 12.74 -4.74 2.49
C PHE A 67 13.77 -4.32 3.55
N PRO A 68 13.58 -4.71 4.83
CA PRO A 68 14.59 -4.54 5.85
C PRO A 68 15.97 -5.10 5.43
N PRO A 69 17.09 -4.59 5.96
CA PRO A 69 18.45 -5.00 5.54
C PRO A 69 18.73 -6.51 5.62
N GLU A 70 18.11 -7.21 6.56
CA GLU A 70 18.15 -8.67 6.76
C GLU A 70 17.39 -9.47 5.69
N ASN A 71 16.41 -8.84 5.04
CA ASN A 71 15.50 -9.42 4.07
C ASN A 71 16.00 -9.13 2.65
N LYS A 72 16.75 -10.07 2.09
CA LYS A 72 17.49 -9.89 0.84
C LYS A 72 16.86 -10.70 -0.28
N LEU A 73 16.78 -10.10 -1.46
CA LEU A 73 16.39 -10.76 -2.71
C LEU A 73 17.61 -11.30 -3.45
N ALA A 74 17.40 -12.38 -4.20
CA ALA A 74 18.35 -12.85 -5.19
C ALA A 74 18.23 -11.98 -6.44
N SER A 75 19.33 -11.33 -6.86
CA SER A 75 19.35 -10.28 -7.89
C SER A 75 19.03 -10.73 -9.32
N THR A 76 18.76 -12.02 -9.55
CA THR A 76 18.74 -12.61 -10.90
C THR A 76 17.45 -13.35 -11.25
N GLU A 77 16.52 -13.52 -10.31
CA GLU A 77 15.38 -14.41 -10.49
C GLU A 77 14.07 -13.67 -10.26
N THR A 78 13.53 -13.10 -11.34
CA THR A 78 12.12 -12.76 -11.42
C THR A 78 11.44 -13.60 -12.50
N SER A 79 10.42 -14.35 -12.09
CA SER A 79 9.54 -15.02 -13.06
C SER A 79 8.23 -14.26 -13.14
N VAL A 80 7.78 -13.99 -14.36
CA VAL A 80 6.57 -13.21 -14.61
C VAL A 80 5.53 -14.08 -15.32
N ASN A 81 4.33 -14.15 -14.76
CA ASN A 81 3.17 -14.75 -15.40
C ASN A 81 2.11 -13.68 -15.61
N MET A 82 1.80 -13.36 -16.87
CA MET A 82 0.82 -12.34 -17.24
C MET A 82 -0.44 -12.99 -17.79
N SER A 83 -1.59 -12.55 -17.29
CA SER A 83 -2.91 -12.86 -17.84
C SER A 83 -3.57 -11.58 -18.37
N ALA A 84 -4.75 -11.72 -18.97
CA ALA A 84 -5.54 -10.55 -19.38
C ALA A 84 -5.97 -9.64 -18.21
N HIS A 85 -5.98 -10.17 -16.98
CA HIS A 85 -6.59 -9.50 -15.81
C HIS A 85 -5.58 -9.11 -14.73
N ASN A 86 -4.42 -9.76 -14.69
CA ASN A 86 -3.41 -9.56 -13.65
C ASN A 86 -2.02 -9.99 -14.14
N ALA A 87 -1.00 -9.65 -13.36
CA ALA A 87 0.35 -10.18 -13.50
C ALA A 87 0.87 -10.66 -12.15
N ALA A 88 1.49 -11.83 -12.15
CA ALA A 88 2.19 -12.39 -10.99
C ALA A 88 3.69 -12.34 -11.23
N PHE A 89 4.42 -11.85 -10.23
CA PHE A 89 5.88 -11.73 -10.20
C PHE A 89 6.38 -12.53 -9.01
N VAL A 90 7.32 -13.43 -9.25
CA VAL A 90 7.97 -14.21 -8.19
C VAL A 90 9.34 -13.60 -7.93
N LEU A 91 9.62 -13.19 -6.70
CA LEU A 91 10.91 -12.68 -6.26
C LEU A 91 11.58 -13.73 -5.36
N THR A 92 12.71 -14.28 -5.78
CA THR A 92 13.44 -15.28 -4.98
C THR A 92 14.17 -14.60 -3.81
N LYS A 93 14.08 -15.19 -2.61
CA LYS A 93 14.85 -14.75 -1.43
C LYS A 93 16.30 -15.19 -1.56
N ALA A 94 17.23 -14.32 -1.17
CA ALA A 94 18.66 -14.65 -1.19
C ALA A 94 19.00 -15.76 -0.18
N PRO A 95 20.05 -16.55 -0.43
CA PRO A 95 20.56 -17.50 0.55
C PRO A 95 20.85 -16.84 1.91
N GLY A 96 20.38 -17.45 3.00
CA GLY A 96 20.50 -16.89 4.35
C GLY A 96 19.42 -15.85 4.71
N SER A 97 18.50 -15.57 3.79
CA SER A 97 17.31 -14.73 4.01
C SER A 97 16.00 -15.52 3.81
N THR A 98 16.09 -16.85 3.85
CA THR A 98 14.93 -17.77 3.84
C THR A 98 14.14 -17.68 5.14
N GLY A 99 12.91 -18.18 5.15
CA GLY A 99 11.97 -18.01 6.26
C GLY A 99 10.95 -16.90 5.99
N LEU A 100 9.97 -16.78 6.88
CA LEU A 100 8.92 -15.77 6.77
C LEU A 100 9.44 -14.40 7.21
N TRP A 101 9.26 -13.39 6.37
CA TRP A 101 9.61 -12.00 6.64
C TRP A 101 8.45 -11.31 7.35
N GLU A 102 8.73 -10.44 8.32
CA GLU A 102 7.65 -9.78 9.08
C GLU A 102 6.95 -8.70 8.26
N LYS A 103 7.71 -7.92 7.50
CA LYS A 103 7.23 -6.70 6.87
C LYS A 103 8.08 -6.26 5.68
N PHE A 104 7.50 -5.33 4.93
CA PHE A 104 8.14 -4.60 3.84
C PHE A 104 7.52 -3.20 3.74
N SER A 105 8.16 -2.31 3.01
CA SER A 105 7.63 -0.98 2.71
C SER A 105 7.33 -0.87 1.21
N PHE A 106 6.33 -0.09 0.83
CA PHE A 106 5.93 0.06 -0.56
C PHE A 106 5.50 1.49 -0.91
N GLY A 107 5.66 1.88 -2.15
CA GLY A 107 5.25 3.20 -2.65
C GLY A 107 5.46 3.36 -4.14
N LEU A 108 5.40 4.60 -4.63
CA LEU A 108 5.74 4.91 -6.04
C LEU A 108 7.25 4.93 -6.26
N GLU A 109 8.01 5.30 -5.24
CA GLU A 109 9.46 5.47 -5.23
C GLU A 109 9.98 5.47 -3.78
N ALA A 110 11.31 5.35 -3.61
CA ALA A 110 11.97 5.10 -2.32
C ALA A 110 11.79 6.19 -1.24
N SER A 111 11.50 7.44 -1.62
CA SER A 111 11.38 8.58 -0.70
C SER A 111 10.01 8.69 -0.02
N ALA A 112 8.99 7.97 -0.51
CA ALA A 112 7.63 8.00 0.00
C ALA A 112 7.04 6.59 0.12
N LEU A 113 7.53 5.84 1.12
CA LEU A 113 7.11 4.46 1.37
C LEU A 113 6.18 4.35 2.58
N GLN A 114 5.23 3.42 2.48
CA GLN A 114 4.36 2.99 3.56
C GLN A 114 4.70 1.55 3.97
N GLU A 115 4.76 1.29 5.27
CA GLU A 115 5.00 -0.06 5.80
C GLU A 115 3.77 -0.97 5.65
N ARG A 116 4.01 -2.25 5.34
CA ARG A 116 3.02 -3.34 5.32
C ARG A 116 3.60 -4.59 5.98
N TRP A 117 2.81 -5.18 6.85
CA TRP A 117 3.14 -6.43 7.53
C TRP A 117 2.59 -7.63 6.75
N PHE A 118 3.34 -8.74 6.77
CA PHE A 118 2.84 -10.04 6.34
C PHE A 118 2.12 -10.70 7.51
N ILE A 119 0.83 -10.42 7.66
CA ILE A 119 0.06 -10.90 8.82
C ILE A 119 -0.24 -12.40 8.67
N SER A 120 0.07 -13.17 9.72
CA SER A 120 -0.30 -14.56 9.91
C SER A 120 -0.92 -14.74 11.30
N GLU A 121 -1.49 -15.91 11.57
CA GLU A 121 -2.03 -16.22 12.90
C GLU A 121 -0.97 -16.12 14.00
N GLU A 122 0.30 -16.37 13.68
CA GLU A 122 1.39 -16.39 14.66
C GLU A 122 1.95 -15.00 15.00
N ASN A 123 1.76 -14.00 14.11
CA ASN A 123 2.32 -12.66 14.29
C ASN A 123 1.27 -11.55 14.46
N ILE A 124 -0.02 -11.92 14.44
CA ILE A 124 -1.13 -10.97 14.60
C ILE A 124 -1.01 -10.17 15.90
N ASP A 125 -0.56 -10.79 17.00
CA ASP A 125 -0.38 -10.10 18.28
C ASP A 125 0.70 -9.01 18.19
N GLY A 126 1.80 -9.29 17.48
CA GLY A 126 2.86 -8.31 17.22
C GLY A 126 2.35 -7.14 16.38
N PHE A 127 1.58 -7.42 15.33
CA PHE A 127 0.91 -6.39 14.54
C PHE A 127 -0.09 -5.57 15.35
N LEU A 128 -0.95 -6.19 16.15
CA LEU A 128 -1.89 -5.47 17.01
C LEU A 128 -1.16 -4.57 18.02
N GLY A 129 0.01 -4.99 18.50
CA GLY A 129 0.88 -4.17 19.33
C GLY A 129 1.37 -2.89 18.64
N THR A 130 1.68 -2.92 17.34
CA THR A 130 2.13 -1.73 16.58
C THR A 130 0.99 -0.78 16.22
N VAL A 131 -0.22 -1.31 16.01
CA VAL A 131 -1.43 -0.51 15.79
C VAL A 131 -1.97 0.06 17.12
N SER A 132 -1.64 -0.58 18.24
CA SER A 132 -1.99 -0.14 19.62
C SER A 132 -1.15 1.05 20.10
N CYS A 133 -0.84 1.97 19.19
CA CYS A 133 -0.32 3.28 19.52
C CYS A 133 -1.52 4.20 19.82
N PRO A 134 -1.75 4.62 21.09
CA PRO A 134 -2.66 5.73 21.37
C PRO A 134 -2.12 7.08 20.85
N SER A 135 -1.04 7.10 20.07
CA SER A 135 -0.35 8.29 19.58
C SER A 135 -1.00 8.98 18.37
N PHE A 136 -2.24 8.67 18.02
CA PHE A 136 -3.11 9.69 17.40
C PHE A 136 -3.47 10.82 18.38
N CYS A 137 -3.11 10.71 19.66
CA CYS A 137 -3.15 11.80 20.64
C CYS A 137 -1.89 12.68 20.58
N SER A 138 -1.60 13.29 19.44
CA SER A 138 -0.73 14.49 19.38
C SER A 138 -1.11 15.49 18.28
N GLN A 139 -2.24 15.27 17.61
CA GLN A 139 -2.93 16.35 16.92
C GLN A 139 -4.31 16.51 17.55
N SER A 140 -4.38 17.33 18.59
CA SER A 140 -5.59 18.08 18.88
C SER A 140 -5.78 19.16 17.79
N ALA A 141 -5.82 18.74 16.52
CA ALA A 141 -6.81 19.30 15.63
C ALA A 141 -8.14 18.78 16.19
N LEU A 142 -9.05 19.70 16.41
CA LEU A 142 -10.34 19.53 17.05
C LEU A 142 -11.25 18.67 16.15
N GLU A 143 -10.91 17.40 15.94
CA GLU A 143 -11.72 16.46 15.19
C GLU A 143 -12.87 15.99 16.07
N SER A 144 -13.92 16.81 16.10
CA SER A 144 -15.28 16.41 15.75
C SER A 144 -15.51 14.89 15.69
N GLN A 145 -15.47 14.18 16.83
CA GLN A 145 -15.83 12.76 16.85
C GLN A 145 -17.34 12.66 16.60
N PRO A 146 -17.79 12.03 15.49
CA PRO A 146 -19.21 11.82 15.26
C PRO A 146 -19.69 10.73 16.22
N LEU A 147 -20.51 11.11 17.19
CA LEU A 147 -21.24 10.20 18.04
C LEU A 147 -22.40 9.61 17.24
N ILE A 148 -22.33 8.30 17.01
CA ILE A 148 -23.40 7.53 16.35
C ILE A 148 -24.37 7.08 17.43
N GLU A 149 -25.63 7.50 17.33
CA GLU A 149 -26.71 7.12 18.24
C GLU A 149 -27.84 6.48 17.45
N VAL A 150 -28.16 5.22 17.74
CA VAL A 150 -29.32 4.54 17.15
C VAL A 150 -30.54 4.96 17.94
N LEU A 151 -31.45 5.69 17.30
CA LEU A 151 -32.62 6.24 17.96
C LEU A 151 -33.77 5.23 18.01
N ASP A 152 -33.93 4.43 16.97
CA ASP A 152 -35.06 3.51 16.83
C ASP A 152 -34.74 2.36 15.86
N VAL A 153 -35.28 1.19 16.15
CA VAL A 153 -35.17 -0.02 15.31
C VAL A 153 -36.52 -0.73 15.31
N THR A 154 -37.19 -0.76 14.15
CA THR A 154 -38.39 -1.53 13.87
C THR A 154 -38.09 -2.63 12.86
N GLU A 155 -39.06 -3.51 12.60
CA GLU A 155 -38.96 -4.58 11.61
C GLU A 155 -38.71 -4.05 10.18
N ASP A 156 -39.20 -2.84 9.88
CA ASP A 156 -39.13 -2.20 8.57
C ASP A 156 -38.14 -1.02 8.48
N ARG A 157 -37.56 -0.55 9.60
CA ARG A 157 -36.74 0.67 9.61
C ARG A 157 -35.71 0.72 10.73
N ILE A 158 -34.54 1.29 10.43
CA ILE A 158 -33.53 1.70 11.41
C ILE A 158 -33.32 3.21 11.30
N GLN A 159 -33.35 3.92 12.44
CA GLN A 159 -33.08 5.35 12.51
C GLN A 159 -31.79 5.63 13.30
N ILE A 160 -30.82 6.24 12.64
CA ILE A 160 -29.49 6.56 13.20
C ILE A 160 -29.27 8.07 13.17
N ARG A 161 -28.80 8.64 14.27
CA ARG A 161 -28.39 10.04 14.41
C ARG A 161 -26.87 10.14 14.51
N LEU A 162 -26.29 11.02 13.69
CA LEU A 162 -24.89 11.38 13.74
C LEU A 162 -24.76 12.76 14.41
N THR A 163 -24.12 12.81 15.57
CA THR A 163 -23.88 14.09 16.28
C THR A 163 -22.39 14.37 16.36
N VAL A 164 -21.94 15.49 15.78
CA VAL A 164 -20.55 15.90 15.87
C VAL A 164 -20.31 16.62 17.20
N ARG A 165 -19.42 16.10 18.05
CA ARG A 165 -18.99 16.81 19.27
C ARG A 165 -17.89 17.80 18.93
N ILE A 166 -18.23 19.08 18.88
CA ILE A 166 -17.24 20.17 18.83
C ILE A 166 -16.91 20.52 20.28
N SER A 167 -15.70 20.19 20.77
CA SER A 167 -15.26 20.66 22.09
C SER A 167 -14.98 22.18 22.04
N PRO A 168 -15.48 22.98 22.99
CA PRO A 168 -15.18 24.41 23.01
C PRO A 168 -13.69 24.63 23.29
N ALA A 169 -13.03 25.45 22.47
CA ALA A 169 -11.65 25.86 22.67
C ALA A 169 -11.52 26.61 24.01
N VAL A 170 -10.67 26.10 24.91
CA VAL A 170 -10.25 26.85 26.10
C VAL A 170 -9.32 27.96 25.62
N VAL A 171 -9.84 29.20 25.57
CA VAL A 171 -9.02 30.39 25.33
C VAL A 171 -8.24 30.68 26.60
N HIS A 172 -6.95 30.33 26.62
CA HIS A 172 -6.03 30.84 27.64
C HIS A 172 -5.74 32.31 27.35
N ILE A 173 -6.39 33.21 28.09
CA ILE A 173 -6.00 34.62 28.16
C ILE A 173 -4.86 34.70 29.20
N ALA A 174 -3.64 34.97 28.74
CA ALA A 174 -2.52 35.28 29.61
C ALA A 174 -2.71 36.70 30.18
N HIS A 175 -2.56 36.84 31.50
CA HIS A 175 -2.50 38.11 32.22
C HIS A 175 -1.15 38.20 32.94
#